data_AF-A0ABF7QZY5-F1
#
_entry.id   AF-A0ABF7QZY5-F1
#
_cell.length_a   1.000
_cell.length_b   1.000
_cell.length_c   1.000
_cell.angle_alpha   90.00
_cell.angle_beta   90.00
_cell.angle_gamma   90.00
#
_symmetry.space_group_name_H-M   'P 1'
#
loop_
_entity.id
_entity.type
_entity.pdbx_description
1 polymer ?
#
loop_
_entity_poly.entity_id
_entity_poly.type
_entity_poly.pdbx_seq_one_letter_code
_entity_poly.pdbx_strand_id
1 'polypeptide(L)'
;MGLAQPVVTQQMVIAELTKAGINRDIAIDLSYRYYKNELTYKDIEYLETTFNLKLEKVEATLQTEIQRVETTLKSDIRDLDNKIDTVRGELKSNIRDLDNKIDTVENNLNNKIDTKFNELDIKIDTKFNELDTKIDNVRNEVSLVRKDMEINRVELDSKLDKTASEFKSTLRLHGWMFGTLITLNIGIFLTLMSIVYSLLNK
;
A
#
# COMPACT_ATOMS: atom_id res chain seq x y z
N MET A 1 20.85 80.00 -57.81
CA MET A 1 21.82 81.09 -57.55
C MET A 1 21.26 81.91 -56.40
N GLY A 2 21.82 81.81 -55.20
CA GLY A 2 21.43 82.68 -54.09
C GLY A 2 21.94 84.09 -54.36
N LEU A 3 21.06 85.09 -54.31
CA LEU A 3 21.44 86.50 -54.41
C LEU A 3 22.49 86.81 -53.34
N ALA A 4 23.55 87.54 -53.70
CA ALA A 4 24.57 87.97 -52.74
C ALA A 4 23.91 88.82 -51.66
N GLN A 5 23.85 88.30 -50.42
CA GLN A 5 23.33 89.07 -49.31
C GLN A 5 24.28 90.25 -49.04
N PRO A 6 23.77 91.49 -48.92
CA PRO A 6 24.60 92.63 -48.61
C PRO A 6 25.31 92.40 -47.27
N VAL A 7 26.64 92.46 -47.28
CA VAL A 7 27.45 92.30 -46.06
C VAL A 7 27.26 93.54 -45.20
N VAL A 8 26.58 93.36 -44.07
CA VAL A 8 26.39 94.43 -43.08
C VAL A 8 27.72 94.68 -42.37
N THR A 9 28.34 95.82 -42.65
CA THR A 9 29.60 96.21 -42.00
C THR A 9 29.36 96.87 -40.64
N GLN A 10 30.36 96.83 -39.75
CA GLN A 10 30.29 97.52 -38.45
C GLN A 10 29.90 99.00 -38.62
N GLN A 11 30.54 99.70 -39.56
CA GLN A 11 30.24 101.11 -39.86
C GLN A 11 28.78 101.36 -40.23
N MET A 12 28.17 100.45 -41.01
CA MET A 12 26.76 100.55 -41.42
C MET A 12 25.82 100.42 -40.22
N VAL A 13 26.10 99.49 -39.31
CA VAL A 13 25.33 99.32 -38.07
C VAL A 13 25.49 100.53 -37.15
N ILE A 14 26.70 101.07 -37.00
CA ILE A 14 26.95 102.29 -36.21
C ILE A 14 26.14 103.47 -36.76
N ALA A 15 26.14 103.65 -38.09
CA ALA A 15 25.43 104.73 -38.75
C ALA A 15 23.91 104.63 -38.53
N GLU A 16 23.33 103.44 -38.70
CA GLU A 16 21.89 103.22 -38.50
C GLU A 16 21.49 103.35 -37.01
N LEU A 17 22.27 102.80 -36.07
CA LEU A 17 22.00 102.96 -34.64
C LEU A 17 22.08 104.42 -34.19
N THR A 18 23.09 105.17 -34.67
CA THR A 18 23.21 106.60 -34.38
C THR A 18 22.04 107.40 -34.97
N LYS A 19 21.61 107.05 -36.19
CA LYS A 19 20.45 107.66 -36.86
C LYS A 19 19.13 107.36 -36.15
N ALA A 20 19.02 106.20 -35.51
CA ALA A 20 17.91 105.84 -34.63
C ALA A 20 17.93 106.56 -33.27
N GLY A 21 18.91 107.46 -33.04
CA GLY A 21 19.02 108.28 -31.83
C GLY A 21 19.79 107.61 -30.69
N ILE A 22 20.45 106.48 -30.93
CA ILE A 22 21.33 105.83 -29.95
C ILE A 22 22.63 106.62 -29.84
N ASN A 23 23.12 106.82 -28.62
CA ASN A 23 24.40 107.47 -28.37
C ASN A 23 25.52 106.78 -29.17
N ARG A 24 26.42 107.57 -29.77
CA ARG A 24 27.47 107.07 -30.68
C ARG A 24 28.37 106.01 -30.04
N ASP A 25 28.73 106.17 -28.77
CA ASP A 25 29.58 105.21 -28.07
C ASP A 25 28.84 103.89 -27.83
N ILE A 26 27.54 103.98 -27.50
CA ILE A 26 26.65 102.81 -27.38
C ILE A 26 26.45 102.14 -28.75
N ALA A 27 26.33 102.91 -29.84
CA ALA A 27 26.19 102.39 -31.19
C ALA A 27 27.46 101.66 -31.68
N ILE A 28 28.66 102.14 -31.30
CA ILE A 28 29.93 101.48 -31.58
C ILE A 28 30.03 100.14 -30.84
N ASP A 29 29.69 100.12 -29.55
CA ASP A 29 29.68 98.91 -28.73
C ASP A 29 28.68 97.87 -29.25
N LEU A 30 27.42 98.25 -29.51
CA LEU A 30 26.39 97.35 -30.06
C LEU A 30 26.75 96.80 -31.44
N SER A 31 27.32 97.65 -32.31
CA SER A 31 27.77 97.24 -33.62
C SER A 31 28.94 96.26 -33.57
N TYR A 32 29.88 96.47 -32.64
CA TYR A 32 30.99 95.55 -32.40
C TYR A 32 30.46 94.18 -31.94
N ARG A 33 29.52 94.16 -30.98
CA ARG A 33 28.87 92.93 -30.49
C ARG A 33 28.11 92.19 -31.59
N TYR A 34 27.42 92.92 -32.46
CA TYR A 34 26.73 92.35 -33.62
C TYR A 34 27.72 91.73 -34.61
N TYR A 35 28.78 92.45 -34.98
CA TYR A 35 29.79 91.96 -35.94
C TYR A 35 30.60 90.77 -35.41
N LYS A 36 30.77 90.68 -34.08
CA LYS A 36 31.43 89.56 -33.40
C LYS A 36 30.50 88.42 -33.01
N ASN A 37 29.21 88.49 -33.33
CA ASN A 37 28.18 87.52 -32.94
C ASN A 37 28.11 87.25 -31.43
N GLU A 38 28.53 88.19 -30.59
CA GLU A 38 28.59 88.00 -29.12
C GLU A 38 27.20 87.71 -28.52
N LEU A 39 26.13 88.22 -29.15
CA LEU A 39 24.75 87.93 -28.75
C LEU A 39 24.37 86.47 -29.06
N THR A 40 24.71 85.98 -30.25
CA THR A 40 24.41 84.60 -30.68
C THR A 40 25.16 83.55 -29.87
N TYR A 41 26.42 83.81 -29.50
CA TYR A 41 27.17 82.90 -28.64
C TYR A 41 26.53 82.76 -27.25
N LYS A 42 26.05 83.87 -26.67
CA LYS A 42 25.35 83.84 -25.38
C LYS A 42 24.04 83.08 -25.44
N ASP A 43 23.29 83.21 -26.54
CA ASP A 43 22.04 82.45 -26.73
C ASP A 43 22.32 80.94 -26.86
N ILE A 44 23.38 80.55 -27.56
CA ILE A 44 23.81 79.15 -27.69
C ILE A 44 24.27 78.59 -26.33
N GLU A 45 25.09 79.34 -25.59
CA GLU A 45 25.53 78.97 -24.24
C GLU A 45 24.33 78.81 -23.29
N TYR A 46 23.34 79.69 -23.37
CA TYR A 46 22.09 79.56 -22.61
C TYR A 46 21.29 78.31 -22.99
N LEU A 47 21.21 77.97 -24.28
CA LEU A 47 20.54 76.76 -24.74
C LEU A 47 21.29 75.50 -24.27
N GLU A 48 22.61 75.47 -24.42
CA GLU A 48 23.46 74.36 -23.98
C GLU A 48 23.30 74.10 -22.49
N THR A 49 23.43 75.15 -21.67
CA THR A 49 23.22 75.05 -20.21
C THR A 49 21.81 74.58 -19.88
N THR A 50 20.78 75.09 -20.56
CA THR A 50 19.39 74.68 -20.35
C THR A 50 19.16 73.20 -20.74
N PHE A 51 19.74 72.74 -21.84
CA PHE A 51 19.61 71.35 -22.30
C PHE A 51 20.35 70.39 -21.37
N ASN A 52 21.58 70.73 -20.96
CA ASN A 52 22.34 69.93 -20.01
C ASN A 52 21.58 69.77 -18.69
N LEU A 53 21.03 70.87 -18.14
CA LEU A 53 20.19 70.82 -16.94
C LEU A 53 18.94 69.94 -17.10
N LYS A 54 18.30 69.97 -18.28
CA LYS A 54 17.14 69.09 -18.55
C LYS A 54 17.56 67.63 -18.66
N LEU A 55 18.71 67.35 -19.27
CA LEU A 55 19.23 66.00 -19.42
C LEU A 55 19.60 65.40 -18.05
N GLU A 56 20.29 66.15 -17.21
CA GLU A 56 20.60 65.77 -15.83
C GLU A 56 19.34 65.47 -15.02
N LYS A 57 18.29 66.29 -15.15
CA LYS A 57 17.01 66.05 -14.47
C LYS A 57 16.33 64.77 -14.95
N VAL A 58 16.37 64.49 -16.25
CA VAL A 58 15.81 63.26 -16.83
C VAL A 58 16.59 62.04 -16.33
N GLU A 59 17.93 62.10 -16.35
CA GLU A 59 18.80 61.04 -15.86
C GLU A 59 18.55 60.73 -14.37
N ALA A 60 18.51 61.77 -13.53
CA ALA A 60 18.22 61.62 -12.10
C ALA A 60 16.84 61.01 -11.84
N THR A 61 15.83 61.42 -12.63
CA THR A 61 14.47 60.87 -12.52
C THR A 61 14.43 59.40 -12.92
N LEU A 62 15.06 59.03 -14.03
CA LEU A 62 15.14 57.64 -14.49
C LEU A 62 15.91 56.76 -13.51
N GLN A 63 17.02 57.25 -12.96
CA GLN A 63 17.80 56.52 -11.96
C GLN A 63 16.98 56.25 -10.70
N THR A 64 16.22 57.25 -10.24
CA THR A 64 15.30 57.10 -9.09
C THR A 64 14.20 56.08 -9.39
N GLU A 65 13.64 56.11 -10.60
CA GLU A 65 12.58 55.19 -11.03
C GLU A 65 13.07 53.75 -11.09
N ILE A 66 14.26 53.53 -11.67
CA ILE A 66 14.91 52.22 -11.75
C ILE A 66 15.17 51.68 -10.35
N GLN A 67 15.75 52.49 -9.45
CA GLN A 67 15.97 52.09 -8.07
C GLN A 67 14.67 51.71 -7.37
N ARG A 68 13.60 52.48 -7.58
CA ARG A 68 12.28 52.17 -7.01
C ARG A 68 11.76 50.82 -7.52
N VAL A 69 11.79 50.59 -8.83
CA VAL A 69 11.38 49.30 -9.42
C VAL A 69 12.22 48.14 -8.88
N GLU A 70 13.54 48.29 -8.79
CA GLU A 70 14.43 47.27 -8.24
C GLU A 70 14.10 46.94 -6.77
N THR A 71 13.82 47.96 -5.95
CA THR A 71 13.44 47.75 -4.55
C THR A 71 12.10 47.05 -4.40
N THR A 72 11.10 47.41 -5.22
CA THR A 72 9.79 46.73 -5.22
C THR A 72 9.93 45.29 -5.65
N LEU A 73 10.63 45.00 -6.75
CA LEU A 73 10.82 43.63 -7.23
C LEU A 73 11.58 42.76 -6.23
N LYS A 74 12.60 43.29 -5.54
CA LYS A 74 13.30 42.58 -4.47
C LYS A 74 12.36 42.24 -3.30
N SER A 75 11.45 43.14 -2.94
CA SER A 75 10.45 42.88 -1.92
C SER A 75 9.48 41.78 -2.35
N ASP A 76 8.95 41.87 -3.57
CA ASP A 76 8.00 40.90 -4.11
C ASP A 76 8.61 39.48 -4.19
N ILE A 77 9.87 39.38 -4.63
CA ILE A 77 10.60 38.10 -4.66
C ILE A 77 10.72 37.52 -3.25
N ARG A 78 11.10 38.33 -2.25
CA ARG A 78 11.21 37.89 -0.86
C ARG A 78 9.85 37.42 -0.31
N ASP A 79 8.78 38.11 -0.63
CA ASP A 79 7.44 37.74 -0.20
C ASP A 79 6.96 36.44 -0.87
N LEU A 80 7.32 36.22 -2.13
CA LEU A 80 7.11 34.94 -2.82
C LEU A 80 7.92 33.80 -2.20
N ASP A 81 9.20 34.02 -1.88
CA ASP A 81 10.04 33.03 -1.20
C ASP A 81 9.42 32.62 0.14
N ASN A 82 8.97 33.58 0.94
CA ASN A 82 8.28 33.31 2.22
C ASN A 82 6.98 32.50 2.03
N LYS A 83 6.19 32.79 0.98
CA LYS A 83 4.99 32.01 0.65
C LYS A 83 5.34 30.59 0.24
N ILE A 84 6.39 30.41 -0.57
CA ILE A 84 6.87 29.11 -0.99
C ILE A 84 7.32 28.28 0.21
N ASP A 85 8.07 28.87 1.14
CA ASP A 85 8.54 28.18 2.34
C ASP A 85 7.39 27.79 3.28
N THR A 86 6.38 28.65 3.41
CA THR A 86 5.15 28.33 4.14
C THR A 86 4.45 27.11 3.53
N VAL A 87 4.19 27.13 2.22
CA VAL A 87 3.53 26.02 1.51
C VAL A 87 4.35 24.73 1.62
N ARG A 88 5.67 24.79 1.49
CA ARG A 88 6.56 23.63 1.69
C ARG A 88 6.44 23.07 3.11
N GLY A 89 6.36 23.94 4.12
CA GLY A 89 6.15 23.55 5.52
C GLY A 89 4.83 22.81 5.73
N GLU A 90 3.74 23.37 5.21
CA GLU A 90 2.40 22.78 5.26
C GLU A 90 2.36 21.41 4.57
N LEU A 91 2.91 21.31 3.35
CA LEU A 91 2.99 20.05 2.62
C LEU A 91 3.80 18.99 3.39
N LYS A 92 4.93 19.37 3.99
CA LYS A 92 5.73 18.46 4.82
C LYS A 92 4.96 17.99 6.06
N SER A 93 4.14 18.85 6.66
CA SER A 93 3.26 18.45 7.77
C SER A 93 2.19 17.46 7.31
N ASN A 94 1.51 17.77 6.21
CA ASN A 94 0.47 16.91 5.65
C ASN A 94 0.99 15.52 5.26
N ILE A 95 2.20 15.44 4.69
CA ILE A 95 2.84 14.15 4.37
C ILE A 95 3.07 13.35 5.65
N ARG A 96 3.62 13.97 6.71
CA ARG A 96 3.82 13.29 8.00
C ARG A 96 2.50 12.80 8.61
N ASP A 97 1.44 13.59 8.52
CA ASP A 97 0.12 13.20 9.03
C ASP A 97 -0.47 12.04 8.24
N LEU A 98 -0.22 11.96 6.93
CA LEU A 98 -0.61 10.83 6.09
C LEU A 98 0.20 9.58 6.43
N ASP A 99 1.52 9.69 6.61
CA ASP A 99 2.38 8.57 7.03
C ASP A 99 1.87 7.98 8.35
N ASN A 100 1.60 8.82 9.36
CA ASN A 100 1.05 8.37 10.64
C ASN A 100 -0.31 7.67 10.51
N LYS A 101 -1.17 8.14 9.59
CA LYS A 101 -2.46 7.50 9.30
C LYS A 101 -2.28 6.14 8.63
N ILE A 102 -1.32 6.02 7.71
CA ILE A 102 -0.97 4.75 7.06
C ILE A 102 -0.50 3.75 8.10
N ASP A 103 0.47 4.13 8.95
CA ASP A 103 0.99 3.28 10.04
C ASP A 103 -0.13 2.80 10.98
N THR A 104 -1.07 3.69 11.30
CA THR A 104 -2.23 3.35 12.15
C THR A 104 -3.14 2.32 11.47
N VAL A 105 -3.44 2.50 10.18
CA VAL A 105 -4.27 1.57 9.42
C VAL A 105 -3.57 0.21 9.28
N GLU A 106 -2.28 0.20 8.98
CA GLU A 106 -1.47 -1.03 8.87
C GLU A 106 -1.49 -1.83 10.18
N ASN A 107 -1.21 -1.18 11.31
CA ASN A 107 -1.26 -1.82 12.62
C ASN A 107 -2.65 -2.38 12.96
N ASN A 108 -3.72 -1.64 12.65
CA ASN A 108 -5.08 -2.11 12.87
C ASN A 108 -5.43 -3.32 12.01
N LEU A 109 -4.98 -3.36 10.75
CA LEU A 109 -5.18 -4.50 9.87
C LEU A 109 -4.41 -5.72 10.35
N ASN A 110 -3.14 -5.57 10.73
CA ASN A 110 -2.32 -6.65 11.29
C ASN A 110 -2.99 -7.25 12.53
N ASN A 111 -3.40 -6.43 13.49
CA ASN A 111 -4.10 -6.90 14.69
C ASN A 111 -5.40 -7.66 14.37
N LYS A 112 -6.16 -7.19 13.37
CA LYS A 112 -7.40 -7.84 12.94
C LYS A 112 -7.13 -9.19 12.27
N ILE A 113 -6.06 -9.27 11.47
CA ILE A 113 -5.60 -10.51 10.84
C ILE A 113 -5.18 -11.51 11.90
N ASP A 114 -4.31 -11.12 12.84
CA ASP A 114 -3.84 -11.98 13.92
C ASP A 114 -4.99 -12.51 14.78
N THR A 115 -5.95 -11.65 15.12
CA THR A 115 -7.15 -12.05 15.85
C THR A 115 -7.94 -13.12 15.08
N LYS A 116 -8.11 -12.95 13.77
CA LYS A 116 -8.86 -13.90 12.94
C LYS A 116 -8.12 -15.22 12.74
N PHE A 117 -6.79 -15.19 12.64
CA PHE A 117 -5.98 -16.41 12.65
C PHE A 117 -6.14 -17.17 13.97
N ASN A 118 -6.00 -16.50 15.12
CA ASN A 118 -6.17 -17.12 16.44
C ASN A 118 -7.59 -17.71 16.62
N GLU A 119 -8.63 -17.00 16.17
CA GLU A 119 -10.00 -17.52 16.20
C GLU A 119 -10.16 -18.80 15.35
N LEU A 120 -9.48 -18.88 14.20
CA LEU A 120 -9.52 -20.06 13.33
C LEU A 120 -8.75 -21.23 13.93
N ASP A 121 -7.56 -20.99 14.49
CA ASP A 121 -6.76 -22.02 15.16
C ASP A 121 -7.55 -22.65 16.31
N ILE A 122 -8.17 -21.85 17.17
CA ILE A 122 -9.01 -22.34 18.27
C ILE A 122 -10.18 -23.20 17.75
N LYS A 123 -10.82 -22.79 16.65
CA LYS A 123 -11.90 -23.57 16.03
C LYS A 123 -11.42 -24.90 15.48
N ILE A 124 -10.25 -24.92 14.84
CA ILE A 124 -9.62 -26.12 14.31
C ILE A 124 -9.29 -27.08 15.46
N ASP A 125 -8.63 -26.60 16.51
CA ASP A 125 -8.27 -27.40 17.69
C ASP A 125 -9.51 -27.99 18.36
N THR A 126 -10.56 -27.18 18.52
CA THR A 126 -11.83 -27.65 19.09
C THR A 126 -12.43 -28.78 18.25
N LYS A 127 -12.44 -28.63 16.92
CA LYS A 127 -12.97 -29.67 16.01
C LYS A 127 -12.12 -30.93 16.00
N PHE A 128 -10.80 -30.79 16.13
CA PHE A 128 -9.89 -31.92 16.25
C PHE A 128 -10.17 -32.71 17.54
N ASN A 129 -10.28 -32.02 18.68
CA ASN A 129 -10.61 -32.65 19.97
C ASN A 129 -12.00 -33.33 19.97
N GLU A 130 -13.00 -32.72 19.34
CA GLU A 130 -14.32 -33.35 19.14
C GLU A 130 -14.21 -34.65 18.32
N LEU A 131 -13.38 -34.67 17.28
CA LEU A 131 -13.15 -35.84 16.44
C LEU A 131 -12.41 -36.94 17.21
N ASP A 132 -11.36 -36.60 17.94
CA ASP A 132 -10.61 -37.54 18.79
C ASP A 132 -11.54 -38.23 19.80
N THR A 133 -12.41 -37.44 20.47
CA THR A 133 -13.40 -37.97 21.40
C THR A 133 -14.36 -38.96 20.72
N LYS A 134 -14.83 -38.64 19.51
CA LYS A 134 -15.71 -39.55 18.73
C LYS A 134 -14.98 -40.83 18.34
N ILE A 135 -13.72 -40.72 17.93
CA ILE A 135 -12.88 -41.87 17.57
C ILE A 135 -12.69 -42.78 18.79
N ASP A 136 -12.40 -42.23 19.96
CA ASP A 136 -12.22 -43.00 21.18
C ASP A 136 -13.51 -43.70 21.64
N ASN A 137 -14.66 -43.04 21.51
CA ASN A 137 -15.95 -43.67 21.77
C ASN A 137 -16.19 -44.88 20.84
N VAL A 138 -15.95 -44.72 19.53
CA VAL A 138 -16.08 -45.82 18.56
C VAL A 138 -15.09 -46.95 18.86
N ARG A 139 -13.84 -46.63 19.25
CA ARG A 139 -12.86 -47.64 19.67
C ARG A 139 -13.35 -48.45 20.87
N ASN A 140 -13.96 -47.78 21.85
CA ASN A 140 -14.52 -48.43 23.03
C ASN A 140 -15.70 -49.34 22.68
N GLU A 141 -16.64 -48.86 21.85
CA GLU A 141 -17.77 -49.67 21.36
C GLU A 141 -17.29 -50.92 20.62
N VAL A 142 -16.32 -50.76 19.70
CA VAL A 142 -15.71 -51.89 18.98
C VAL A 142 -15.02 -52.87 19.93
N SER A 143 -14.36 -52.38 20.98
CA SER A 143 -13.74 -53.24 22.00
C SER A 143 -14.76 -54.06 22.77
N LEU A 144 -15.91 -53.47 23.13
CA LEU A 144 -17.01 -54.17 23.79
C LEU A 144 -17.59 -55.25 22.88
N VAL A 145 -17.88 -54.92 21.62
CA VAL A 145 -18.39 -55.89 20.63
C VAL A 145 -17.41 -57.04 20.43
N ARG A 146 -16.09 -56.78 20.38
CA ARG A 146 -15.08 -57.85 20.31
C ARG A 146 -15.13 -58.79 21.54
N LYS A 147 -15.32 -58.23 22.74
CA LYS A 147 -15.44 -59.02 23.97
C LYS A 147 -16.71 -59.89 23.96
N ASP A 148 -17.84 -59.33 23.53
CA ASP A 148 -19.10 -60.07 23.43
C ASP A 148 -19.01 -61.21 22.40
N MET A 149 -18.35 -60.97 21.25
CA MET A 149 -18.08 -62.02 20.27
C MET A 149 -17.18 -63.13 20.82
N GLU A 150 -16.15 -62.78 21.60
CA GLU A 150 -15.26 -63.77 22.24
C GLU A 150 -16.02 -64.63 23.25
N ILE A 151 -16.89 -64.02 24.08
CA ILE A 151 -17.75 -64.75 25.03
C ILE A 151 -18.69 -65.70 24.29
N ASN A 152 -19.37 -65.20 23.25
CA ASN A 152 -20.28 -66.01 22.44
C ASN A 152 -19.55 -67.19 21.77
N ARG A 153 -18.31 -66.98 21.31
CA ARG A 153 -17.48 -68.06 20.74
C ARG A 153 -17.21 -69.15 21.78
N VAL A 154 -16.74 -68.76 22.97
CA VAL A 154 -16.43 -69.71 24.07
C VAL A 154 -17.68 -70.47 24.52
N GLU A 155 -18.82 -69.79 24.63
CA GLU A 155 -20.09 -70.44 25.00
C GLU A 155 -20.53 -71.45 23.92
N LEU A 156 -20.39 -71.09 22.64
CA LEU A 156 -20.71 -71.98 21.52
C LEU A 156 -19.79 -73.22 21.50
N ASP A 157 -18.48 -73.02 21.68
CA ASP A 157 -17.50 -74.11 21.77
C ASP A 157 -17.85 -75.07 22.92
N SER A 158 -18.19 -74.54 24.10
CA SER A 158 -18.62 -75.33 25.27
C SER A 158 -19.90 -76.14 25.01
N LYS A 159 -20.90 -75.53 24.35
CA LYS A 159 -22.13 -76.23 23.95
C LYS A 159 -21.84 -77.35 22.95
N LEU A 160 -20.99 -77.09 21.95
CA LEU A 160 -20.57 -78.08 20.96
C LEU A 160 -19.85 -79.26 21.61
N ASP A 161 -18.90 -79.00 22.51
CA ASP A 161 -18.18 -80.04 23.26
C ASP A 161 -19.14 -80.90 24.10
N LYS A 162 -20.09 -80.26 24.79
CA LYS A 162 -21.11 -80.97 25.56
C LYS A 162 -21.95 -81.87 24.65
N THR A 163 -22.50 -81.35 23.57
CA THR A 163 -23.31 -82.13 22.61
C THR A 163 -22.51 -83.27 21.99
N ALA A 164 -21.25 -83.03 21.61
CA ALA A 164 -20.36 -84.07 21.09
C ALA A 164 -20.13 -85.18 22.12
N SER A 165 -19.95 -84.83 23.40
CA SER A 165 -19.75 -85.79 24.50
C SER A 165 -21.01 -86.62 24.79
N GLU A 166 -22.19 -85.99 24.79
CA GLU A 166 -23.50 -86.64 24.98
C GLU A 166 -23.83 -87.59 23.82
N PHE A 167 -23.54 -87.18 22.58
CA PHE A 167 -23.69 -88.03 21.40
C PHE A 167 -22.75 -89.24 21.46
N LYS A 168 -21.48 -89.02 21.80
CA LYS A 168 -20.48 -90.09 21.94
C LYS A 168 -20.85 -91.08 23.04
N SER A 169 -21.34 -90.62 24.19
CA SER A 169 -21.77 -91.50 25.28
C SER A 169 -23.01 -92.30 24.89
N THR A 170 -23.97 -91.68 24.20
CA THR A 170 -25.18 -92.33 23.67
C THR A 170 -24.82 -93.41 22.66
N LEU A 171 -23.93 -93.13 21.69
CA LEU A 171 -23.45 -94.12 20.74
C LEU A 171 -22.73 -95.29 21.42
N ARG A 172 -21.91 -95.03 22.45
CA ARG A 172 -21.26 -96.09 23.23
C ARG A 172 -22.28 -96.97 23.96
N LEU A 173 -23.32 -96.39 24.53
CA LEU A 173 -24.40 -97.13 25.20
C LEU A 173 -25.18 -97.99 24.21
N HIS A 174 -25.58 -97.42 23.06
CA HIS A 174 -26.23 -98.19 21.99
C HIS A 174 -25.33 -99.30 21.46
N GLY A 175 -24.06 -99.01 21.20
CA GLY A 175 -23.09 -100.03 20.77
C GLY A 175 -22.94 -101.16 21.79
N TRP A 176 -22.93 -100.83 23.09
CA TRP A 176 -22.92 -101.82 24.16
C TRP A 176 -24.21 -102.66 24.20
N MET A 177 -25.39 -102.03 24.10
CA MET A 177 -26.68 -102.71 24.06
C MET A 177 -26.84 -103.61 22.82
N PHE A 178 -26.40 -103.16 21.65
CA PHE A 178 -26.39 -104.00 20.44
C PHE A 178 -25.42 -105.17 20.60
N GLY A 179 -24.27 -104.95 21.23
CA GLY A 179 -23.34 -106.04 21.57
C GLY A 179 -23.99 -107.11 22.44
N THR A 180 -24.65 -106.72 23.53
CA THR A 180 -25.35 -107.68 24.40
C THR A 180 -26.48 -108.39 23.67
N LEU A 181 -27.28 -107.66 22.88
CA LEU A 181 -28.36 -108.22 22.08
C LEU A 181 -27.83 -109.25 21.05
N ILE A 182 -26.75 -108.92 20.33
CA ILE A 182 -26.09 -109.83 19.38
C ILE A 182 -25.59 -111.08 20.10
N THR A 183 -24.88 -110.94 21.22
CA THR A 183 -24.36 -112.09 21.98
C THR A 183 -25.46 -113.01 22.51
N LEU A 184 -26.57 -112.44 23.00
CA LEU A 184 -27.73 -113.21 23.46
C LEU A 184 -28.39 -113.98 22.31
N ASN A 185 -28.61 -113.33 21.15
CA ASN A 185 -29.19 -113.99 19.98
C ASN A 185 -28.30 -115.11 19.44
N ILE A 186 -26.97 -114.91 19.36
CA ILE A 186 -26.02 -115.96 18.99
C ILE A 186 -26.07 -117.12 19.98
N GLY A 187 -26.09 -116.84 21.29
CA GLY A 187 -26.19 -117.85 22.34
C GLY A 187 -27.46 -118.71 22.23
N ILE A 188 -28.62 -118.08 22.04
CA ILE A 188 -29.91 -118.78 21.81
C ILE A 188 -29.84 -119.64 20.52
N PHE A 189 -29.28 -119.11 19.44
CA PHE A 189 -29.15 -119.85 18.19
C PHE A 189 -28.26 -121.10 18.35
N LEU A 190 -27.12 -120.99 19.04
CA LEU A 190 -26.22 -122.11 19.32
C LEU A 190 -26.85 -123.18 20.21
N THR A 191 -27.62 -122.80 21.24
CA THR A 191 -28.33 -123.75 22.11
C THR A 191 -29.44 -124.48 21.34
N LEU A 192 -30.21 -123.76 20.52
CA LEU A 192 -31.21 -124.37 19.64
C LEU A 192 -30.58 -125.33 18.63
N MET A 193 -29.47 -124.96 17.99
CA MET A 193 -28.74 -125.86 17.08
C MET A 193 -28.24 -127.13 17.79
N SER A 194 -27.75 -127.00 19.03
CA SER A 194 -27.36 -128.17 19.84
C SER A 194 -28.55 -129.09 20.14
N ILE A 195 -29.72 -128.53 20.45
CA ILE A 195 -30.96 -129.31 20.68
C ILE A 195 -31.37 -130.03 19.40
N VAL A 196 -31.39 -129.35 18.25
CA VAL A 196 -31.72 -129.94 16.95
C VAL A 196 -30.74 -131.05 16.58
N TYR A 197 -29.43 -130.83 16.76
CA TYR A 197 -28.41 -131.85 16.52
C TYR A 197 -28.59 -133.08 17.42
N SER A 198 -28.92 -132.88 18.70
CA SER A 198 -29.22 -133.96 19.65
C SER A 198 -30.48 -134.76 19.26
N LEU A 199 -31.50 -134.09 18.72
CA LEU A 199 -32.72 -134.74 18.23
C LEU A 199 -32.49 -135.50 16.91
N LEU A 200 -31.61 -135.04 16.04
CA LEU A 200 -31.33 -135.66 14.73
C LEU A 200 -30.32 -136.82 14.79
N ASN A 201 -29.48 -136.91 15.83
CA ASN A 201 -28.51 -138.00 16.04
C ASN A 201 -29.02 -139.14 16.96
N LYS A 202 -30.32 -139.18 17.23
CA LYS A 202 -31.02 -140.33 17.83
C LYS A 202 -31.72 -141.13 16.75
#